data_AF-A0A4D4MPM9-F1
#
_entry.id   AF-A0A4D4MPM9-F1
#
_cell.length_a   1.000
_cell.length_b   1.000
_cell.length_c   1.000
_cell.angle_alpha   90.00
_cell.angle_beta   90.00
_cell.angle_gamma   90.00
#
_symmetry.space_group_name_H-M   'P 1'
#
loop_
_entity.id
_entity.type
_entity.pdbx_description
1 polymer ?
#
loop_
_entity_poly.entity_id
_entity_poly.type
_entity_poly.pdbx_seq_one_letter_code
_entity_poly.pdbx_strand_id
1 'polypeptide(L)'
;MNSENLRRGRSRPGISRVILPPECSLPVPMPPERAEDWTDGMLSRWSSLWKGPSANLWDDACVGMVALLVELEALGTGVNAAQLTEVRRISETLLLTPGSLSAAGYALEGWPT
;
A
#
# COMPACT_ATOMS: atom_id res chain seq x y z
N MET A 1 20.20 6.84 -3.15
CA MET A 1 18.75 6.84 -3.46
C MET A 1 18.62 6.51 -4.94
N ASN A 2 18.25 5.27 -5.31
CA ASN A 2 18.36 4.76 -6.68
C ASN A 2 17.22 5.26 -7.58
N SER A 3 17.58 6.13 -8.53
CA SER A 3 16.72 6.75 -9.54
C SER A 3 16.21 5.78 -10.63
N GLU A 4 16.69 4.53 -10.65
CA GLU A 4 16.28 3.52 -11.63
C GLU A 4 14.88 2.95 -11.42
N ASN A 5 14.38 2.95 -10.17
CA ASN A 5 13.04 2.42 -9.90
C ASN A 5 11.91 3.32 -10.43
N LEU A 6 12.19 4.60 -10.68
CA LEU A 6 11.21 5.55 -11.24
C LEU A 6 10.92 5.33 -12.74
N ARG A 7 11.80 4.65 -13.48
CA ARG A 7 11.72 4.59 -14.95
C ARG A 7 10.83 3.49 -15.52
N ARG A 8 10.33 2.56 -14.69
CA ARG A 8 9.55 1.41 -15.17
C ARG A 8 8.05 1.68 -15.37
N GLY A 9 7.52 2.78 -14.82
CA GLY A 9 6.19 3.25 -15.17
C GLY A 9 6.25 4.06 -16.46
N ARG A 10 5.92 3.48 -17.62
CA ARG A 10 5.74 4.26 -18.85
C ARG A 10 4.56 5.22 -18.64
N SER A 11 4.84 6.48 -18.29
CA SER A 11 3.83 7.53 -18.39
C SER A 11 3.40 7.64 -19.85
N ARG A 12 2.11 7.36 -20.12
CA ARG A 12 1.48 7.78 -21.37
C ARG A 12 1.43 9.30 -21.38
N PRO A 13 2.01 10.00 -22.36
CA PRO A 13 1.93 11.44 -22.45
C PRO A 13 0.45 11.86 -22.54
N GLY A 14 -0.01 12.75 -21.65
CA GLY A 14 -1.32 13.40 -21.74
C GLY A 14 -2.39 12.98 -20.72
N ILE A 15 -2.10 12.10 -19.74
CA ILE A 15 -3.06 11.79 -18.66
C ILE A 15 -2.71 12.64 -17.44
N SER A 16 -3.53 13.65 -17.15
CA SER A 16 -3.46 14.39 -15.88
C SER A 16 -3.80 13.42 -14.74
N ARG A 17 -2.85 13.19 -13.83
CA ARG A 17 -3.02 12.33 -12.66
C ARG A 17 -3.42 13.17 -11.45
N VAL A 18 -4.25 12.58 -10.60
CA VAL A 18 -4.60 13.18 -9.31
C VAL A 18 -3.46 12.96 -8.33
N ILE A 19 -2.94 14.05 -7.75
CA ILE A 19 -1.89 13.97 -6.73
C ILE A 19 -2.55 13.67 -5.39
N LEU A 20 -2.15 12.56 -4.77
CA LEU A 20 -2.61 12.20 -3.43
C LEU A 20 -1.87 13.02 -2.37
N PRO A 21 -2.56 13.42 -1.28
CA PRO A 21 -1.88 13.94 -0.10
C PRO A 21 -0.82 12.95 0.43
N PRO A 22 0.27 13.43 1.04
CA PRO A 22 1.33 12.57 1.56
C PRO A 22 0.87 11.68 2.72
N GLU A 23 -0.20 12.07 3.42
CA GLU A 23 -0.78 11.31 4.52
C GLU A 23 -2.31 11.30 4.42
N CYS A 24 -2.94 10.26 4.98
CA CYS A 24 -4.38 10.21 5.17
C CYS A 24 -4.75 10.78 6.54
N SER A 25 -5.68 11.73 6.56
CA SER A 25 -6.14 12.40 7.79
C SER A 25 -7.28 11.66 8.52
N LEU A 26 -7.80 10.59 7.93
CA LEU A 26 -8.83 9.77 8.54
C LEU A 26 -8.25 8.98 9.74
N PRO A 27 -9.07 8.69 10.76
CA PRO A 27 -8.63 7.88 11.88
C PRO A 27 -8.20 6.49 11.40
N VAL A 28 -7.15 5.95 12.00
CA VAL A 28 -6.73 4.56 11.77
C VAL A 28 -7.84 3.64 12.31
N PRO A 29 -8.40 2.74 11.49
CA PRO A 29 -9.42 1.80 11.95
C PRO A 29 -8.82 0.82 12.96
N MET A 30 -9.67 0.30 13.85
CA MET A 30 -9.26 -0.78 14.74
C MET A 30 -8.87 -2.01 13.92
N PRO A 31 -7.76 -2.70 14.25
CA PRO A 31 -7.46 -4.00 13.65
C PRO A 31 -8.61 -5.00 13.86
N PRO A 32 -8.81 -5.95 12.93
CA PRO A 32 -9.83 -7.00 13.08
C PRO A 32 -9.52 -7.92 14.27
N GLU A 33 -10.52 -8.62 14.84
CA GLU A 33 -10.34 -9.51 16.01
C GLU A 33 -9.19 -10.53 15.86
N ARG A 34 -8.97 -11.06 14.65
CA ARG A 34 -7.84 -11.97 14.39
C ARG A 34 -6.44 -11.36 14.61
N ALA A 35 -6.36 -10.05 14.80
CA ALA A 35 -5.15 -9.30 15.10
C ALA A 35 -4.85 -9.21 16.61
N GLU A 36 -5.60 -9.89 17.47
CA GLU A 36 -5.38 -9.90 18.93
C GLU A 36 -3.94 -10.26 19.32
N ASP A 37 -3.29 -11.18 18.59
CA ASP A 37 -1.92 -11.63 18.86
C ASP A 37 -0.84 -10.85 18.09
N TRP A 38 -1.20 -9.72 17.47
CA TRP A 38 -0.23 -8.92 16.72
C TRP A 38 0.83 -8.30 17.63
N THR A 39 2.08 -8.40 17.19
CA THR A 39 3.19 -7.69 17.84
C THR A 39 3.08 -6.18 17.64
N ASP A 40 3.77 -5.40 18.47
CA ASP A 40 3.88 -3.94 18.31
C ASP A 40 4.37 -3.53 16.91
N GLY A 41 5.25 -4.34 16.31
CA GLY A 41 5.74 -4.11 14.94
C GLY A 41 4.62 -4.21 13.89
N MET A 42 3.72 -5.18 14.06
CA MET A 42 2.55 -5.36 13.19
C MET A 42 1.53 -4.24 13.38
N LEU A 43 1.26 -3.82 14.62
CA LEU A 43 0.38 -2.68 14.92
C LEU A 43 0.95 -1.36 14.38
N SER A 44 2.26 -1.16 14.50
CA SER A 44 2.95 -0.01 13.91
C SER A 44 2.83 -0.02 12.38
N ARG A 45 3.03 -1.19 11.75
CA ARG A 45 2.89 -1.35 10.31
C ARG A 45 1.46 -1.08 9.83
N TRP A 46 0.46 -1.60 10.54
CA TRP A 46 -0.95 -1.31 10.33
C TRP A 46 -1.23 0.20 10.36
N SER A 47 -0.80 0.89 11.42
CA SER A 47 -0.99 2.34 11.52
C SER A 47 -0.27 3.09 10.41
N SER A 48 0.92 2.65 10.01
CA SER A 48 1.68 3.28 8.93
C SER A 48 0.97 3.16 7.59
N LEU A 49 0.37 2.00 7.29
CA LEU A 49 -0.39 1.79 6.05
C LEU A 49 -1.62 2.72 5.99
N TRP A 50 -2.41 2.77 7.06
CA TRP A 50 -3.61 3.61 7.13
C TRP A 50 -3.34 5.12 7.17
N LYS A 51 -2.13 5.53 7.55
CA LYS A 51 -1.70 6.95 7.47
C LYS A 51 -1.06 7.31 6.14
N GLY A 52 -0.75 6.33 5.29
CA GLY A 52 -0.07 6.58 4.02
C GLY A 52 -0.96 7.24 2.95
N PRO A 53 -0.39 7.69 1.83
CA PRO A 53 -1.12 8.35 0.75
C PRO A 53 -2.29 7.52 0.20
N SER A 54 -2.05 6.22 -0.06
CA SER A 54 -3.03 5.33 -0.66
C SER A 54 -4.26 5.10 0.23
N ALA A 55 -4.14 5.30 1.54
CA ALA A 55 -5.27 5.19 2.46
C ALA A 55 -6.33 6.28 2.25
N ASN A 56 -6.02 7.38 1.56
CA ASN A 56 -7.02 8.36 1.11
C ASN A 56 -8.03 7.77 0.10
N LEU A 57 -7.73 6.60 -0.48
CA LEU A 57 -8.56 5.91 -1.46
C LEU A 57 -9.23 4.65 -0.90
N TRP A 58 -8.93 4.29 0.34
CA TRP A 58 -9.45 3.08 0.96
C TRP A 58 -10.75 3.36 1.70
N ASP A 59 -11.58 2.33 1.79
CA ASP A 59 -12.77 2.29 2.61
C ASP A 59 -12.70 1.11 3.60
N ASP A 60 -13.78 0.89 4.34
CA ASP A 60 -13.86 -0.19 5.34
C ASP A 60 -13.64 -1.59 4.72
N ALA A 61 -13.91 -1.77 3.42
CA ALA A 61 -13.69 -3.06 2.76
C ALA A 61 -12.20 -3.41 2.63
N CYS A 62 -11.30 -2.42 2.72
CA CYS A 62 -9.86 -2.64 2.68
C CYS A 62 -9.29 -3.21 3.99
N VAL A 63 -9.99 -3.10 5.13
CA VAL A 63 -9.54 -3.54 6.47
C VAL A 63 -9.02 -4.98 6.45
N GLY A 64 -9.80 -5.91 5.89
CA GLY A 64 -9.41 -7.31 5.84
C GLY A 64 -8.16 -7.58 4.99
N MET A 65 -7.99 -6.81 3.91
CA MET A 65 -6.86 -6.98 2.98
C MET A 65 -5.58 -6.36 3.52
N VAL A 66 -5.66 -5.18 4.14
CA VAL A 66 -4.54 -4.54 4.84
C VAL A 66 -4.06 -5.44 5.98
N ALA A 67 -4.97 -6.07 6.71
CA ALA A 67 -4.61 -6.95 7.82
C ALA A 67 -3.88 -8.21 7.34
N LEU A 68 -4.37 -8.82 6.26
CA LEU A 68 -3.70 -9.96 5.64
C LEU A 68 -2.29 -9.58 5.12
N LEU A 69 -2.12 -8.38 4.57
CA LEU A 69 -0.80 -7.89 4.14
C LEU A 69 0.16 -7.80 5.33
N VAL A 70 -0.27 -7.22 6.46
CA VAL A 70 0.55 -7.09 7.67
C VAL A 70 0.97 -8.48 8.19
N GLU A 71 0.04 -9.43 8.25
CA GLU A 71 0.33 -10.82 8.65
C GLU A 71 1.35 -11.49 7.72
N LEU A 72 1.19 -11.35 6.40
CA LEU A 72 2.11 -11.92 5.43
C LEU A 72 3.50 -11.26 5.48
N GLU A 73 3.57 -9.94 5.68
CA GLU A 73 4.84 -9.21 5.86
C GLU A 73 5.57 -9.65 7.14
N ALA A 74 4.84 -9.95 8.22
CA ALA A 74 5.41 -10.40 9.49
C ALA A 74 6.09 -11.77 9.41
N LEU A 75 5.74 -12.60 8.42
CA LEU A 75 6.43 -13.87 8.15
C LEU A 75 7.88 -13.65 7.68
N GLY A 76 8.23 -12.43 7.23
CA GLY A 76 9.57 -12.07 6.79
C GLY A 76 10.08 -12.98 5.67
N THR A 77 11.25 -13.59 5.85
CA THR A 77 11.84 -14.52 4.87
C THR A 77 11.23 -15.92 4.90
N GLY A 78 10.28 -16.18 5.81
CA GLY A 78 9.56 -17.46 5.91
C GLY A 78 8.46 -17.65 4.87
N VAL A 79 8.18 -16.64 4.04
CA VAL A 79 7.14 -16.70 3.00
C VAL A 79 7.51 -17.67 1.86
N ASN A 80 6.56 -18.51 1.46
CA ASN A 80 6.70 -19.34 0.27
C ASN A 80 6.33 -18.56 -1.02
N ALA A 81 6.53 -19.18 -2.19
CA ALA A 81 6.28 -18.53 -3.47
C ALA A 81 4.83 -18.09 -3.69
N ALA A 82 3.85 -18.86 -3.20
CA ALA A 82 2.43 -18.52 -3.28
C ALA A 82 2.11 -17.31 -2.39
N GLN A 83 2.62 -17.29 -1.15
CA GLN A 83 2.48 -16.16 -0.23
C GLN A 83 3.15 -14.90 -0.76
N LEU A 84 4.34 -15.01 -1.35
CA LEU A 84 5.01 -13.88 -1.99
C LEU A 84 4.22 -13.32 -3.18
N THR A 85 3.58 -14.19 -3.95
CA THR A 85 2.69 -13.78 -5.05
C THR A 85 1.48 -13.04 -4.51
N GLU A 86 0.91 -13.53 -3.41
CA GLU A 86 -0.23 -12.91 -2.76
C GLU A 86 0.12 -11.52 -2.16
N VAL A 87 1.29 -11.37 -1.53
CA VAL A 87 1.80 -10.06 -1.06
C VAL A 87 1.85 -9.06 -2.21
N ARG A 88 2.36 -9.45 -3.38
CA ARG A 88 2.45 -8.57 -4.56
C ARG A 88 1.06 -8.19 -5.06
N ARG A 89 0.16 -9.17 -5.20
CA ARG A 89 -1.23 -8.96 -5.64
C ARG A 89 -1.99 -8.02 -4.71
N ILE A 90 -1.87 -8.22 -3.40
CA ILE A 90 -2.49 -7.36 -2.40
C ILE A 90 -1.89 -5.94 -2.47
N SER A 91 -0.56 -5.83 -2.56
CA SER A 91 0.11 -4.52 -2.67
C SER A 91 -0.33 -3.74 -3.91
N GLU A 92 -0.53 -4.41 -5.05
CA GLU A 92 -1.06 -3.80 -6.26
C GLU A 92 -2.52 -3.39 -6.09
N THR A 93 -3.35 -4.25 -5.49
CA THR A 93 -4.78 -3.98 -5.26
C THR A 93 -4.99 -2.79 -4.31
N LEU A 94 -4.18 -2.70 -3.26
CA LEU A 94 -4.19 -1.60 -2.30
C LEU A 94 -3.49 -0.33 -2.81
N LEU A 95 -3.05 -0.31 -4.07
CA LEU A 95 -2.35 0.82 -4.68
C LEU A 95 -1.10 1.24 -3.88
N LEU A 96 -0.35 0.27 -3.35
CA LEU A 96 0.87 0.51 -2.58
C LEU A 96 2.12 0.57 -3.46
N THR A 97 2.01 0.18 -4.73
CA THR A 97 3.13 0.22 -5.68
C THR A 97 3.02 1.42 -6.62
N PRO A 98 4.15 1.96 -7.11
CA PRO A 98 4.12 3.06 -8.06
C PRO A 98 3.35 2.75 -9.35
N GLY A 99 3.50 1.52 -9.85
CA GLY A 99 2.81 1.04 -11.04
C GLY A 99 1.30 1.00 -10.86
N SER A 100 0.81 0.46 -9.74
CA SER A 100 -0.62 0.40 -9.44
C SER A 100 -1.25 1.78 -9.27
N LEU A 101 -0.59 2.70 -8.54
CA LEU A 101 -1.08 4.09 -8.39
C LEU A 101 -1.17 4.79 -9.74
N SER A 102 -0.10 4.71 -10.52
CA SER A 102 -0.05 5.33 -11.85
C SER A 102 -1.11 4.75 -12.79
N ALA A 103 -1.37 3.44 -12.74
CA ALA A 103 -2.37 2.79 -13.58
C ALA A 103 -3.80 3.21 -13.19
N ALA A 104 -4.03 3.46 -11.90
CA ALA A 104 -5.29 3.98 -11.37
C ALA A 104 -5.47 5.51 -11.57
N GLY A 105 -4.50 6.19 -12.19
CA GLY A 105 -4.59 7.63 -12.48
C GLY A 105 -4.13 8.54 -11.34
N TYR A 106 -3.43 7.98 -10.35
CA TYR A 106 -2.90 8.71 -9.19
C TYR A 106 -1.39 8.90 -9.27
N ALA A 107 -0.91 9.94 -8.61
CA ALA A 107 0.51 10.21 -8.41
C ALA A 107 0.78 10.63 -6.96
N LEU A 108 2.01 10.47 -6.52
CA LEU A 108 2.48 11.06 -5.27
C LEU A 108 3.11 12.42 -5.53
N GLU A 109 3.16 13.25 -4.51
CA GLU A 109 3.87 14.52 -4.57
C GLU A 109 5.33 14.32 -5.03
N GLY A 110 5.78 15.15 -5.99
CA GLY A 110 7.12 15.08 -6.55
C GLY A 110 7.34 14.04 -7.65
N TRP A 111 6.33 13.27 -8.05
CA TRP A 111 6.43 12.42 -9.24
C TRP A 111 6.41 13.24 -10.54
N PRO A 112 7.16 12.82 -11.58
CA PRO A 112 7.06 13.45 -12.89
C PRO A 112 5.67 13.23 -13.49
N THR A 113 4.96 14.34 -13.75
CA THR A 113 3.64 14.39 -14.42
C THR A 113 3.75 14.13 -15.90
#